data_AF-A0A3A6UJ00-F1
#
_entry.id   AF-A0A3A6UJ00-F1
#
_cell.length_a   1.000
_cell.length_b   1.000
_cell.length_c   1.000
_cell.angle_alpha   90.00
_cell.angle_beta   90.00
_cell.angle_gamma   90.00
#
_symmetry.space_group_name_H-M   'P 1'
#
loop_
_entity.id
_entity.type
_entity.pdbx_description
1 polymer ?
#
loop_
_entity_poly.entity_id
_entity_poly.type
_entity_poly.pdbx_seq_one_letter_code
_entity_poly.pdbx_strand_id
1 'polypeptide(L)'
;MRTAYTNDLINALEQLKAQRELQNEVPQIWYTKADLCRHFGITYNTLKRWEKHKRFPLMELKDLCTGRYDIRKIERFLHKLQLS
;
A
#
# COMPACT_ATOMS: atom_id res chain seq x y z
N MET A 1 4.61 7.29 -41.08
CA MET A 1 4.04 7.92 -39.87
C MET A 1 3.46 6.94 -38.83
N ARG A 2 3.12 5.68 -39.16
CA ARG A 2 2.57 4.71 -38.18
C ARG A 2 3.59 4.14 -37.16
N THR A 3 4.88 4.15 -37.50
CA THR A 3 5.94 3.49 -36.72
C THR A 3 6.38 4.26 -35.47
N ALA A 4 6.29 5.60 -35.48
CA ALA A 4 6.64 6.42 -34.32
C ALA A 4 5.67 6.16 -33.16
N TYR A 5 4.36 6.20 -33.45
CA TYR A 5 3.32 5.93 -32.45
C TYR A 5 3.39 4.52 -31.86
N THR A 6 3.70 3.50 -32.68
CA THR A 6 3.87 2.13 -32.17
C THR A 6 5.08 2.02 -31.26
N ASN A 7 6.19 2.71 -31.57
CA ASN A 7 7.38 2.70 -30.73
C ASN A 7 7.15 3.42 -29.40
N ASP A 8 6.44 4.55 -29.41
CA ASP A 8 6.06 5.28 -28.20
C ASP A 8 5.17 4.43 -27.26
N LEU A 9 4.23 3.66 -27.83
CA LEU A 9 3.39 2.74 -27.07
C LEU A 9 4.20 1.60 -26.45
N ILE A 10 5.16 1.02 -27.17
CA ILE A 10 6.03 -0.05 -26.67
C ILE A 10 6.88 0.49 -25.50
N ASN A 11 7.48 1.66 -25.67
CA ASN A 11 8.27 2.31 -24.63
C ASN A 11 7.44 2.60 -23.36
N ALA A 12 6.21 3.11 -23.52
CA ALA A 12 5.31 3.34 -22.39
C ALA A 12 4.96 2.02 -21.67
N LEU A 13 4.80 0.93 -22.41
CA LEU A 13 4.50 -0.38 -21.85
C LEU A 13 5.68 -0.96 -21.05
N GLU A 14 6.90 -0.79 -21.55
CA GLU A 14 8.13 -1.17 -20.84
C GLU A 14 8.32 -0.36 -19.57
N GLN A 15 8.08 0.95 -19.61
CA GLN A 15 8.15 1.80 -18.42
C GLN A 15 7.15 1.35 -17.35
N LEU A 16 5.92 1.00 -17.74
CA LEU A 16 4.92 0.48 -16.80
C LEU A 16 5.33 -0.86 -16.17
N LYS A 17 5.97 -1.75 -16.94
CA LYS A 17 6.51 -3.02 -16.42
C LYS A 17 7.64 -2.78 -15.42
N ALA A 18 8.61 -1.93 -15.76
CA ALA A 18 9.71 -1.57 -14.88
C ALA A 18 9.22 -0.93 -13.56
N GLN A 19 8.23 -0.04 -13.63
CA GLN A 19 7.60 0.53 -12.44
C GLN A 19 6.93 -0.54 -11.55
N ARG A 20 6.35 -1.58 -12.15
CA ARG A 20 5.70 -2.67 -11.41
C ARG A 20 6.72 -3.60 -10.76
N GLU A 21 7.83 -3.88 -11.43
CA GLU A 21 8.95 -4.64 -10.89
C GLU A 21 9.58 -3.92 -9.70
N LEU A 22 9.86 -2.62 -9.82
CA LEU A 22 10.33 -1.78 -8.70
C LEU A 22 9.36 -1.79 -7.51
N GLN A 23 8.04 -1.80 -7.75
CA GLN A 23 7.05 -1.92 -6.67
C GLN A 23 7.05 -3.29 -5.97
N ASN A 24 7.42 -4.34 -6.69
CA ASN A 24 7.53 -5.70 -6.15
C ASN A 24 8.84 -5.91 -5.37
N GLU A 25 9.91 -5.20 -5.73
CA GLU A 25 11.21 -5.27 -5.05
C GLU A 25 11.22 -4.62 -3.68
N VAL A 26 10.37 -3.61 -3.45
CA VAL A 26 10.15 -3.12 -2.10
C VAL A 26 9.61 -4.30 -1.28
N PRO A 27 10.17 -4.62 -0.09
CA PRO A 27 9.67 -5.71 0.72
C PRO A 27 8.27 -5.36 1.24
N GLN A 28 7.28 -6.19 0.94
CA GLN A 28 5.92 -5.98 1.47
C GLN A 28 5.92 -6.40 2.94
N ILE A 29 5.95 -5.42 3.82
CA ILE A 29 6.04 -5.63 5.27
C ILE A 29 4.63 -5.74 5.84
N TRP A 30 4.39 -6.83 6.56
CA TRP A 30 3.09 -7.18 7.13
C TRP A 30 3.10 -7.01 8.64
N TYR A 31 2.27 -6.11 9.16
CA TYR A 31 2.21 -5.80 10.58
C TYR A 31 0.92 -6.29 11.23
N THR A 32 1.06 -6.79 12.46
CA THR A 32 -0.10 -6.98 13.33
C THR A 32 -0.61 -5.63 13.85
N LYS A 33 -1.77 -5.61 14.50
CA LYS A 33 -2.26 -4.39 15.17
C LYS A 33 -1.28 -3.86 16.21
N ALA A 34 -0.60 -4.75 16.94
CA ALA A 34 0.39 -4.37 17.94
C ALA A 34 1.63 -3.73 17.29
N ASP A 35 2.12 -4.33 16.20
CA ASP A 35 3.28 -3.79 15.46
C ASP A 35 2.95 -2.44 14.83
N LEU A 36 1.74 -2.27 14.29
CA LEU A 36 1.27 -0.98 13.79
C LEU A 36 1.28 0.09 14.88
N CYS A 37 0.76 -0.22 16.07
CA CYS A 37 0.73 0.71 17.19
C CYS A 37 2.16 1.12 17.58
N ARG A 38 3.08 0.15 17.65
CA ARG A 38 4.49 0.41 17.96
C ARG A 38 5.19 1.23 16.87
N HIS A 39 4.96 0.90 15.61
CA HIS A 39 5.61 1.56 14.48
C HIS A 39 5.19 3.03 14.32
N PHE A 40 3.90 3.31 14.44
CA PHE A 40 3.38 4.67 14.34
C PHE A 40 3.39 5.44 15.67
N GLY A 41 3.80 4.80 16.78
CA GLY A 41 3.78 5.40 18.11
C GLY A 41 2.37 5.77 18.59
N ILE A 42 1.35 5.03 18.16
CA ILE A 42 -0.07 5.31 18.46
C ILE A 42 -0.64 4.31 19.48
N THR A 43 -1.72 4.73 20.15
CA THR A 43 -2.48 3.82 21.02
C THR A 43 -3.46 2.96 20.21
N TYR A 44 -3.86 1.83 20.78
CA TYR A 44 -4.87 0.96 20.18
C TYR A 44 -6.21 1.66 19.95
N ASN A 45 -6.57 2.64 20.79
CA ASN A 45 -7.78 3.44 20.61
C ASN A 45 -7.71 4.30 19.35
N THR A 46 -6.54 4.88 19.06
CA THR A 46 -6.29 5.62 17.83
C THR A 46 -6.41 4.71 16.61
N LEU A 47 -5.81 3.52 16.66
CA LEU A 47 -5.93 2.53 15.58
C LEU A 47 -7.39 2.11 15.35
N LYS A 48 -8.17 1.87 16.40
CA LYS A 48 -9.61 1.58 16.29
C LYS A 48 -10.41 2.72 15.65
N ARG A 49 -10.02 3.98 15.86
CA ARG A 49 -10.65 5.12 15.18
C ARG A 49 -10.32 5.12 13.69
N TRP A 50 -9.09 4.77 13.32
CA TRP A 50 -8.72 4.61 11.92
C TRP A 50 -9.48 3.47 11.25
N GLU A 51 -9.65 2.33 11.92
CA GLU A 51 -10.45 1.20 11.41
C GLU A 51 -11.91 1.57 11.10
N LYS A 52 -12.48 2.58 11.77
CA LYS A 52 -13.83 3.08 11.46
C LYS A 52 -13.92 3.91 10.19
N HIS A 53 -12.80 4.39 9.64
CA HIS A 53 -12.83 5.12 8.38
C HIS A 53 -13.14 4.17 7.22
N LYS A 54 -14.09 4.56 6.37
CA LYS A 54 -14.50 3.80 5.17
C LYS A 54 -13.35 3.47 4.22
N ARG A 55 -12.29 4.28 4.22
CA ARG A 55 -11.11 4.14 3.35
C ARG A 55 -9.93 3.44 4.03
N PHE A 56 -10.10 2.99 5.27
CA PHE A 56 -9.03 2.31 5.97
C PHE A 56 -8.72 0.96 5.29
N PRO A 57 -7.44 0.62 5.09
CA PRO A 57 -7.06 -0.66 4.51
C PRO A 57 -7.61 -1.85 5.29
N LEU A 58 -8.15 -2.84 4.59
CA LEU A 58 -8.58 -4.09 5.20
C LEU A 58 -7.37 -4.96 5.57
N MET A 59 -7.54 -5.77 6.61
CA MET A 59 -6.57 -6.81 6.96
C MET A 59 -6.55 -7.87 5.87
N GLU A 60 -5.35 -8.32 5.53
CA GLU A 60 -5.17 -9.48 4.68
C GLU A 60 -4.93 -10.72 5.56
N LEU A 61 -5.74 -11.75 5.31
CA LEU A 61 -5.62 -13.04 5.96
C LEU A 61 -4.48 -13.80 5.30
N LYS A 62 -3.27 -13.63 5.85
CA LYS A 62 -2.08 -14.34 5.36
C LYS A 62 -1.85 -15.67 6.09
N ASP A 63 -2.28 -15.75 7.35
CA ASP A 63 -2.15 -16.92 8.21
C ASP A 63 -3.51 -17.30 8.80
N LEU A 64 -3.71 -18.60 9.05
CA LEU A 64 -4.97 -19.29 9.40
C LEU A 64 -5.88 -18.60 10.44
N CYS A 65 -5.37 -17.69 11.28
CA CYS A 65 -6.18 -16.96 12.27
C CYS A 65 -5.75 -15.50 12.53
N THR A 66 -4.70 -14.96 11.88
CA THR A 66 -4.19 -13.62 12.22
C THR A 66 -4.16 -12.72 11.00
N GLY A 67 -5.10 -11.77 10.94
CA GLY A 67 -5.10 -10.71 9.92
C GLY A 67 -3.90 -9.79 10.11
N ARG A 68 -3.17 -9.50 9.04
CA ARG A 68 -2.05 -8.56 9.01
C ARG A 68 -2.37 -7.39 8.08
N TYR A 69 -1.78 -6.23 8.37
CA TYR A 69 -1.87 -5.04 7.55
C TYR A 69 -0.63 -4.87 6.71
N ASP A 70 -0.83 -4.53 5.44
CA ASP A 70 0.24 -4.02 4.59
C ASP A 70 0.53 -2.57 4.98
N ILE A 71 1.74 -2.32 5.48
CA ILE A 71 2.13 -1.00 5.97
C ILE A 71 1.99 0.09 4.91
N ARG A 72 2.25 -0.23 3.64
CA ARG A 72 2.19 0.75 2.54
C ARG A 72 0.79 1.27 2.32
N LYS A 73 -0.21 0.41 2.50
CA LYS A 73 -1.61 0.80 2.35
C LYS A 73 -2.01 1.76 3.47
N ILE A 74 -1.51 1.53 4.68
CA ILE A 74 -1.73 2.39 5.85
C ILE A 74 -1.05 3.74 5.65
N GLU A 75 0.20 3.77 5.22
CA GLU A 75 0.94 5.01 4.91
C GLU A 75 0.25 5.83 3.82
N ARG A 76 -0.18 5.19 2.72
CA ARG A 76 -0.96 5.85 1.67
C ARG A 76 -2.28 6.42 2.18
N PHE A 77 -2.93 5.73 3.12
CA PHE A 77 -4.15 6.23 3.76
C PHE A 77 -3.86 7.48 4.61
N LEU A 78 -2.80 7.45 5.42
CA LEU A 78 -2.39 8.59 6.24
C LEU A 78 -1.98 9.81 5.40
N HIS A 79 -1.21 9.59 4.33
CA HIS A 79 -0.83 10.66 3.41
C HIS A 79 -2.06 11.31 2.75
N LYS A 80 -3.08 10.52 2.39
CA LYS A 80 -4.34 11.05 1.85
C LYS A 80 -5.16 11.83 2.87
N LEU A 81 -5.09 11.48 4.15
CA LEU A 81 -5.77 12.20 5.23
C LEU A 81 -5.12 13.56 5.52
N GLN A 82 -3.80 13.70 5.38
CA GLN A 82 -3.10 14.97 5.60
C GLN A 82 -3.31 15.99 4.47
N LEU A 83 -3.68 15.52 3.27
CA LEU A 83 -3.96 16.36 2.10
C LEU A 83 -5.43 16.78 1.98
N SER A 84 -6.30 16.34 2.90
CA SER A 84 -7.73 16.63 2.94
C SER A 84 -8.07 17.58 4.06
#